data_AF-A0AAX2LCC0-F1
#
_entry.id   AF-A0AAX2LCC0-F1
#
_cell.length_a   1.000
_cell.length_b   1.000
_cell.length_c   1.000
_cell.angle_alpha   90.00
_cell.angle_beta   90.00
_cell.angle_gamma   90.00
#
_symmetry.space_group_name_H-M   'P 1'
#
loop_
_entity.id
_entity.type
_entity.pdbx_description
1 polymer ?
#
loop_
_entity_poly.entity_id
_entity_poly.type
_entity_poly.pdbx_seq_one_letter_code
_entity_poly.pdbx_strand_id
1 'polypeptide(L)'
;MKDLKEKLENIIISLMTSHDDSDNNDFYVCKNIEEYLYYIDSIRFIELITTVESEFNIEIDNEDLVEENVKNFDRFMQLISKYVK
;
A
#
# COMPACT_ATOMS: atom_id res chain seq x y z
N MET A 1 -11.67 12.84 -2.10
CA MET A 1 -10.54 12.38 -2.95
C MET A 1 -9.19 12.88 -2.45
N LYS A 2 -9.01 14.18 -2.18
CA LYS A 2 -7.73 14.69 -1.65
C LYS A 2 -7.33 14.06 -0.30
N ASP A 3 -8.29 13.93 0.63
CA ASP A 3 -8.06 13.34 1.95
C ASP A 3 -7.74 11.83 1.87
N LEU A 4 -8.37 11.10 0.94
CA LEU A 4 -8.08 9.68 0.70
C LEU A 4 -6.65 9.50 0.19
N LYS A 5 -6.25 10.33 -0.78
CA LYS A 5 -4.89 10.31 -1.32
C LYS A 5 -3.86 10.54 -0.22
N GLU A 6 -3.99 11.63 0.54
CA GLU A 6 -3.04 11.97 1.60
C GLU A 6 -2.96 10.88 2.68
N LYS A 7 -4.10 10.27 3.05
CA LYS A 7 -4.13 9.13 3.97
C LYS A 7 -3.39 7.91 3.43
N LEU A 8 -3.65 7.52 2.19
CA LEU A 8 -2.98 6.37 1.57
C LEU A 8 -1.48 6.61 1.42
N GLU A 9 -1.07 7.82 1.04
CA GLU A 9 0.34 8.21 0.99
C GLU A 9 1.02 8.05 2.36
N ASN A 10 0.36 8.51 3.44
CA ASN A 10 0.88 8.39 4.80
C ASN A 10 1.00 6.93 5.27
N ILE A 11 0.04 6.07 4.95
CA ILE A 11 0.11 4.64 5.26
C ILE A 11 1.33 4.01 4.58
N ILE A 12 1.49 4.27 3.27
CA ILE A 12 2.60 3.70 2.50
C ILE A 12 3.95 4.21 3.04
N ILE A 13 4.07 5.51 3.32
CA ILE A 13 5.28 6.10 3.91
C ILE A 13 5.59 5.47 5.27
N SER A 14 4.57 5.27 6.12
CA SER A 14 4.75 4.62 7.42
C SER A 14 5.33 3.21 7.24
N LEU A 15 4.76 2.41 6.33
CA LEU A 15 5.22 1.04 6.04
C LEU A 15 6.61 0.98 5.40
N MET A 16 6.99 2.00 4.61
CA MET A 16 8.34 2.15 4.09
C MET A 16 9.37 2.35 5.21
N THR A 17 8.99 3.04 6.28
CA THR A 17 9.89 3.43 7.38
C THR A 17 9.87 2.50 8.59
N SER A 18 8.82 1.67 8.75
CA SER A 18 8.61 0.84 9.94
C SER A 18 9.53 -0.38 10.04
N HIS A 19 10.33 -0.66 9.01
CA HIS A 19 11.19 -1.85 8.93
C HIS A 19 12.67 -1.52 8.74
N ASP A 20 13.09 -0.30 9.09
CA ASP A 20 14.50 0.12 9.15
C ASP A 20 15.23 -0.45 10.40
N ASP A 21 14.85 -1.66 10.81
CA ASP A 21 15.56 -2.43 11.83
C ASP A 21 16.82 -3.03 11.19
N SER A 22 17.91 -2.25 11.21
CA SER A 22 19.29 -2.60 11.59
C SER A 22 19.90 -3.99 11.31
N ASP A 23 19.33 -4.84 10.47
CA ASP A 23 19.86 -6.17 10.14
C ASP A 23 19.92 -6.37 8.62
N ASN A 24 21.16 -6.38 8.12
CA ASN A 24 21.63 -6.91 6.84
C ASN A 24 20.59 -7.65 5.97
N ASN A 25 19.72 -6.91 5.30
CA ASN A 25 19.06 -7.38 4.09
C ASN A 25 19.24 -6.26 3.06
N ASP A 26 19.49 -6.65 1.82
CA ASP A 26 19.51 -5.77 0.64
C ASP A 26 18.10 -5.21 0.35
N PHE A 27 17.40 -4.71 1.38
CA PHE A 27 16.11 -4.06 1.22
C PHE A 27 16.34 -2.73 0.51
N TYR A 28 15.82 -2.69 -0.70
CA TYR A 28 15.82 -1.50 -1.52
C TYR A 28 15.06 -0.38 -0.80
N VAL A 29 15.80 0.59 -0.26
CA VAL A 29 15.22 1.81 0.32
C VAL A 29 14.54 2.58 -0.81
N CYS A 30 13.23 2.43 -0.91
CA CYS A 30 12.44 3.08 -1.95
C CYS A 30 12.46 4.60 -1.71
N LYS A 31 12.75 5.38 -2.75
CA LYS A 31 12.87 6.85 -2.65
C LYS A 31 11.52 7.55 -2.61
N ASN A 32 10.47 6.87 -3.07
CA ASN A 32 9.11 7.38 -3.15
C ASN A 32 8.09 6.22 -3.19
N ILE A 33 6.81 6.59 -3.08
CA ILE A 33 5.65 5.68 -3.04
C ILE A 33 5.51 4.84 -4.32
N GLU A 34 5.72 5.43 -5.50
CA GLU A 34 5.61 4.72 -6.78
C GLU A 34 6.64 3.59 -6.85
N GLU A 35 7.87 3.89 -6.42
CA GLU A 35 8.95 2.92 -6.38
C GLU A 35 8.69 1.81 -5.37
N TYR A 36 8.12 2.16 -4.20
CA TYR A 36 7.70 1.19 -3.20
C TYR A 36 6.65 0.24 -3.75
N LEU A 37 5.55 0.76 -4.32
CA LEU A 37 4.48 -0.07 -4.88
C LEU A 37 4.96 -0.93 -6.05
N TYR A 38 5.90 -0.43 -6.84
CA TYR A 38 6.45 -1.20 -7.96
C TYR A 38 7.24 -2.43 -7.51
N TYR A 39 8.07 -2.25 -6.48
CA TYR A 39 8.96 -3.29 -5.93
C TYR A 39 8.41 -4.02 -4.71
N ILE A 40 7.18 -3.71 -4.29
CA ILE A 40 6.57 -4.33 -3.13
C ILE A 40 6.54 -5.86 -3.29
N ASP A 41 7.04 -6.56 -2.28
CA ASP A 41 6.95 -8.01 -2.20
C ASP A 41 5.58 -8.45 -1.67
N SER A 42 5.29 -9.75 -1.76
CA SER A 42 3.98 -10.28 -1.38
C SER A 42 3.66 -10.10 0.12
N ILE A 43 4.66 -10.12 1.01
CA ILE A 43 4.43 -9.96 2.45
C ILE A 43 4.09 -8.50 2.75
N ARG A 44 4.89 -7.57 2.19
CA ARG A 44 4.65 -6.12 2.28
C ARG A 44 3.32 -5.72 1.68
N PHE A 45 2.94 -6.36 0.58
CA PHE A 45 1.65 -6.13 -0.06
C PHE A 45 0.50 -6.53 0.86
N ILE A 46 0.56 -7.70 1.49
CA ILE A 46 -0.46 -8.15 2.45
C ILE A 46 -0.52 -7.20 3.65
N GLU A 47 0.63 -6.75 4.17
CA GLU A 47 0.71 -5.77 5.26
C GLU A 47 0.05 -4.43 4.87
N LEU A 48 0.30 -3.95 3.65
CA LEU A 48 -0.33 -2.74 3.10
C LEU A 48 -1.86 -2.90 3.05
N ILE A 49 -2.35 -3.99 2.46
CA ILE A 49 -3.79 -4.24 2.34
C ILE A 49 -4.45 -4.32 3.72
N THR A 50 -3.89 -5.12 4.63
CA THR A 50 -4.42 -5.28 5.99
C THR A 50 -4.47 -3.95 6.74
N THR A 51 -3.44 -3.11 6.56
CA THR A 51 -3.39 -1.79 7.21
C THR A 51 -4.48 -0.87 6.66
N VAL A 52 -4.68 -0.87 5.33
CA VAL A 52 -5.73 -0.07 4.69
C VAL A 52 -7.12 -0.54 5.11
N GLU A 53 -7.38 -1.85 5.11
CA GLU A 53 -8.64 -2.42 5.59
C GLU A 53 -8.94 -2.00 7.04
N SER A 54 -7.95 -2.05 7.92
CA SER A 54 -8.08 -1.62 9.31
C SER A 54 -8.31 -0.11 9.45
N GLU A 55 -7.59 0.74 8.70
CA GLU A 55 -7.71 2.20 8.80
C GLU A 55 -9.06 2.71 8.30
N PHE A 56 -9.60 2.09 7.24
CA PHE A 56 -10.88 2.50 6.66
C PHE A 56 -12.06 1.64 7.13
N ASN A 57 -11.82 0.60 7.94
CA ASN A 57 -12.82 -0.37 8.38
C ASN A 57 -13.61 -0.94 7.18
N ILE A 58 -12.87 -1.43 6.18
CA ILE A 58 -13.36 -2.06 4.95
C ILE A 58 -12.80 -3.48 4.84
N GLU A 59 -13.37 -4.27 3.93
CA GLU A 59 -12.87 -5.59 3.53
C GLU A 59 -12.84 -5.62 2.01
N ILE A 60 -11.66 -5.86 1.43
CA ILE A 60 -11.43 -5.83 -0.02
C ILE A 60 -11.50 -7.26 -0.55
N ASP A 61 -12.29 -7.47 -1.60
CA ASP A 61 -12.38 -8.80 -2.20
C ASP A 61 -11.05 -9.22 -2.83
N ASN A 62 -10.65 -10.47 -2.56
CA ASN A 62 -9.39 -11.03 -3.08
C ASN A 62 -9.34 -11.04 -4.62
N GLU A 63 -10.50 -11.16 -5.30
CA GLU A 63 -10.57 -11.11 -6.76
C GLU A 63 -10.12 -9.74 -7.29
N ASP A 64 -10.58 -8.65 -6.66
CA ASP A 64 -10.21 -7.28 -6.99
C ASP A 64 -8.70 -7.01 -6.76
N LEU A 65 -8.10 -7.63 -5.75
CA LEU A 65 -6.66 -7.52 -5.46
C LEU A 65 -5.76 -8.19 -6.50
N VAL A 66 -6.27 -9.24 -7.16
CA VAL A 66 -5.54 -9.99 -8.20
C VAL A 66 -5.72 -9.35 -9.57
N GLU A 67 -6.90 -8.81 -9.86
CA GLU A 67 -7.21 -8.18 -11.15
C GLU A 67 -6.59 -6.79 -11.33
N GLU A 68 -6.49 -6.00 -10.25
CA GLU A 68 -5.97 -4.63 -10.33
C GLU A 68 -4.44 -4.62 -10.18
N ASN A 69 -3.76 -3.91 -11.07
CA ASN A 69 -2.32 -3.68 -10.96
C ASN A 69 -2.04 -2.61 -9.88
N VAL A 70 -2.09 -3.04 -8.62
CA VAL A 70 -1.79 -2.28 -7.39
C VAL A 70 -0.38 -1.68 -7.33
N LYS A 71 0.49 -2.02 -8.29
CA LYS A 71 1.84 -1.44 -8.44
C LYS A 71 1.85 0.00 -8.91
N ASN A 72 0.69 0.54 -9.29
CA ASN A 72 0.52 1.95 -9.62
C ASN A 72 -0.38 2.62 -8.57
N PHE A 73 0.07 3.75 -8.03
CA PHE A 73 -0.65 4.40 -6.93
C PHE A 73 -2.05 4.87 -7.33
N ASP A 74 -2.24 5.41 -8.54
CA ASP A 74 -3.56 5.85 -8.99
C ASP A 74 -4.54 4.67 -9.11
N ARG A 75 -4.07 3.52 -9.60
CA ARG A 75 -4.86 2.28 -9.66
C ARG A 75 -5.20 1.74 -8.28
N PHE A 76 -4.21 1.74 -7.38
CA PHE A 76 -4.42 1.37 -6.00
C PHE A 76 -5.48 2.27 -5.34
N MET A 77 -5.38 3.59 -5.50
CA MET A 77 -6.38 4.53 -5.00
C MET A 77 -7.76 4.30 -5.61
N GLN A 78 -7.85 3.99 -6.91
CA GLN A 78 -9.12 3.64 -7.57
C GLN A 78 -9.74 2.38 -6.95
N LEU A 79 -8.95 1.34 -6.73
CA LEU A 79 -9.39 0.12 -6.05
C LEU A 79 -9.98 0.46 -4.67
N ILE A 80 -9.21 1.14 -3.81
CA ILE A 80 -9.66 1.49 -2.46
C ILE A 80 -10.93 2.36 -2.49
N SER A 81 -11.04 3.26 -3.47
CA SER A 81 -12.22 4.11 -3.62
C SER A 81 -13.52 3.37 -3.94
N LYS A 82 -13.45 2.11 -4.41
CA LYS A 82 -14.64 1.25 -4.59
C LYS A 82 -15.27 0.88 -3.23
N TYR A 83 -14.47 0.85 -2.17
CA TYR A 83 -14.84 0.32 -0.85
C TYR A 83 -15.03 1.41 0.22
N VAL A 84 -14.30 2.52 0.11
CA VAL A 84 -14.41 3.65 1.05
C VAL A 84 -15.62 4.52 0.69
N LYS A 85 -16.54 4.71 1.66
CA LYS A 85 -17.76 5.53 1.52
C LYS A 85 -17.52 7.02 1.77
#